data_AF-A0A9X6MGN6-F1
#
_entry.id   AF-A0A9X6MGN6-F1
#
_cell.length_a   1.000
_cell.length_b   1.000
_cell.length_c   1.000
_cell.angle_alpha   90.00
_cell.angle_beta   90.00
_cell.angle_gamma   90.00
#
_symmetry.space_group_name_H-M   'P 1'
#
loop_
_entity.id
_entity.type
_entity.pdbx_description
1 polymer ?
#
loop_
_entity_poly.entity_id
_entity_poly.type
_entity_poly.pdbx_seq_one_letter_code
_entity_poly.pdbx_strand_id
1 'polypeptide(L)'
;MCKEKVNILNRERKIKIEECKMYDRLFNQNTQLYVYFVDSEGTIAIVPVEVPVKYFEGFLQQHKQIYLVTTAADNTTLFELRGEEIFKVSPKYRGEVYEFLEECGIDTASAKSRGV
;
A
#
# COMPACT_ATOMS: atom_id res chain seq x y z
N MET A 1 23.45 33.49 -3.90
CA MET A 1 22.98 32.12 -4.25
C MET A 1 22.21 31.46 -3.10
N CYS A 2 21.27 32.16 -2.43
CA CYS A 2 20.60 31.63 -1.23
C CYS A 2 19.07 31.51 -1.35
N LYS A 3 18.42 32.23 -2.27
CA LYS A 3 16.95 32.19 -2.43
C LYS A 3 16.45 30.90 -3.08
N GLU A 4 17.27 30.33 -3.97
CA GLU A 4 16.93 29.12 -4.74
C GLU A 4 16.93 27.86 -3.85
N LYS A 5 17.94 27.72 -2.98
CA LYS A 5 18.01 26.63 -1.99
C LYS A 5 16.86 26.65 -0.98
N VAL A 6 16.43 27.85 -0.54
CA VAL A 6 15.29 28.00 0.38
C VAL A 6 13.96 27.61 -0.28
N ASN A 7 13.78 27.95 -1.56
CA ASN A 7 12.59 27.55 -2.31
C ASN A 7 12.51 26.03 -2.55
N ILE A 8 13.64 25.37 -2.80
CA ILE A 8 13.70 23.90 -2.96
C ILE A 8 13.32 23.21 -1.65
N LEU A 9 13.97 23.58 -0.55
CA LEU A 9 13.67 23.04 0.80
C LEU A 9 12.21 23.22 1.21
N ASN A 10 11.60 24.38 0.91
CA ASN A 10 10.20 24.64 1.22
C ASN A 10 9.24 23.80 0.36
N ARG A 11 9.60 23.52 -0.91
CA ARG A 11 8.81 22.62 -1.77
C ARG A 11 8.91 21.17 -1.30
N GLU A 12 10.11 20.68 -1.02
CA GLU A 12 10.32 19.32 -0.50
C GLU A 12 9.57 19.08 0.82
N ARG A 13 9.62 20.06 1.74
CA ARG A 13 8.83 20.01 2.98
C ARG A 13 7.33 19.95 2.71
N LYS A 14 6.81 20.74 1.76
CA LYS A 14 5.39 20.74 1.44
C LYS A 14 4.93 19.40 0.85
N ILE A 15 5.73 18.81 -0.05
CA ILE A 15 5.46 17.49 -0.64
C ILE A 15 5.40 16.43 0.46
N LYS A 16 6.42 16.39 1.34
CA LYS A 16 6.47 15.42 2.44
C LYS A 16 5.28 15.54 3.39
N ILE A 17 4.80 16.76 3.67
CA ILE A 17 3.60 16.98 4.48
C ILE A 17 2.33 16.49 3.78
N GLU A 18 2.23 16.64 2.46
CA GLU A 18 1.09 16.14 1.68
C GLU A 18 1.10 14.60 1.61
N GLU A 19 2.27 13.98 1.42
CA GLU A 19 2.47 12.52 1.45
C GLU A 19 2.09 11.93 2.83
N CYS A 20 2.59 12.50 3.94
CA CYS A 20 2.21 12.04 5.28
C CYS A 20 0.69 12.16 5.53
N LYS A 21 0.05 13.23 5.04
CA LYS A 21 -1.42 13.39 5.17
C LYS A 21 -2.20 12.39 4.31
N MET A 22 -1.64 11.95 3.19
CA MET A 22 -2.26 10.93 2.35
C MET A 22 -2.11 9.53 2.97
N TYR A 23 -0.94 9.24 3.55
CA TYR A 23 -0.70 8.03 4.34
C TYR A 23 -1.70 7.91 5.51
N ASP A 24 -1.78 8.95 6.34
CA ASP A 24 -2.68 8.99 7.51
C ASP A 24 -4.17 8.86 7.16
N ARG A 25 -4.55 9.14 5.91
CA ARG A 25 -5.92 8.94 5.42
C ARG A 25 -6.15 7.51 4.95
N LEU A 26 -5.19 6.94 4.23
CA LEU A 26 -5.34 5.65 3.56
C LEU A 26 -5.01 4.47 4.49
N PHE A 27 -3.95 4.60 5.28
CA PHE A 27 -3.42 3.57 6.18
C PHE A 27 -3.51 4.00 7.65
N ASN A 28 -4.56 4.73 8.01
CA ASN A 28 -4.89 4.97 9.42
C ASN A 28 -5.18 3.63 10.12
N GLN A 29 -4.76 3.47 11.38
CA GLN A 29 -5.06 2.27 12.18
C GLN A 29 -6.57 1.96 12.32
N ASN A 30 -7.44 2.95 12.12
CA ASN A 30 -8.89 2.80 12.13
C ASN A 30 -9.52 2.55 10.75
N THR A 31 -8.73 2.64 9.67
CA THR A 31 -9.22 2.38 8.31
C THR A 31 -9.38 0.88 8.09
N GLN A 32 -10.43 0.50 7.36
CA GLN A 32 -10.66 -0.87 6.89
C GLN A 32 -10.07 -1.03 5.49
N LEU A 33 -9.26 -2.07 5.32
CA LEU A 33 -8.82 -2.57 4.01
C LEU A 33 -9.77 -3.68 3.58
N TYR A 34 -10.18 -3.66 2.32
CA TYR A 34 -11.05 -4.69 1.75
C TYR A 34 -10.19 -5.63 0.94
N VAL A 35 -10.00 -6.84 1.48
CA VAL A 35 -9.08 -7.84 0.95
C VAL A 35 -9.86 -8.95 0.26
N TYR A 36 -9.59 -9.13 -1.03
CA TYR A 36 -10.15 -10.21 -1.82
C TYR A 36 -9.11 -11.31 -2.02
N PHE A 37 -9.51 -12.56 -1.81
CA PHE A 37 -8.70 -13.72 -2.16
C PHE A 37 -8.86 -14.04 -3.65
N VAL A 38 -7.76 -14.43 -4.28
CA VAL A 38 -7.74 -14.90 -5.66
C VAL A 38 -7.41 -16.38 -5.67
N ASP A 39 -8.24 -17.18 -6.32
CA ASP A 39 -8.03 -18.63 -6.43
C ASP A 39 -6.97 -19.00 -7.48
N SER A 40 -6.72 -20.30 -7.64
CA SER A 40 -5.73 -20.82 -8.60
C SER A 40 -6.08 -20.56 -10.07
N GLU A 41 -7.34 -20.25 -10.38
CA GLU A 41 -7.82 -19.93 -11.73
C GLU A 41 -7.76 -18.41 -12.00
N GLY A 42 -7.39 -17.61 -10.99
CA GLY A 42 -7.36 -16.15 -11.09
C GLY A 42 -8.72 -15.50 -10.76
N THR A 43 -9.68 -16.26 -10.25
CA THR A 43 -11.00 -15.74 -9.88
C THR A 43 -10.92 -15.03 -8.53
N ILE A 44 -11.38 -13.78 -8.51
CA ILE A 44 -11.45 -12.95 -7.32
C ILE A 44 -12.73 -13.30 -6.54
N ALA A 45 -12.62 -13.48 -5.23
CA ALA A 45 -13.77 -13.68 -4.35
C ALA A 45 -14.82 -12.56 -4.51
N ILE A 46 -16.10 -12.91 -4.39
CA ILE A 46 -17.20 -11.94 -4.56
C ILE A 46 -17.30 -10.98 -3.37
N VAL A 47 -16.98 -11.46 -2.17
CA VAL A 47 -17.10 -10.69 -0.92
C VAL A 47 -15.70 -10.51 -0.33
N PRO A 48 -15.26 -9.27 -0.05
CA PRO A 48 -13.99 -9.03 0.60
C PRO A 48 -14.04 -9.38 2.09
N VAL A 49 -12.88 -9.68 2.65
CA VAL A 49 -12.68 -9.63 4.09
C VAL A 49 -12.28 -8.20 4.46
N GLU A 50 -12.99 -7.62 5.42
CA GLU A 50 -12.63 -6.32 6.00
C GLU A 50 -11.55 -6.52 7.05
N VAL A 51 -10.39 -5.91 6.82
CA VAL A 51 -9.22 -6.01 7.69
C VAL A 51 -8.83 -4.62 8.17
N PRO A 52 -8.96 -4.30 9.47
CA PRO A 52 -8.44 -3.06 10.01
C PRO A 52 -6.92 -2.99 9.78
N VAL A 53 -6.42 -1.83 9.35
CA VAL A 53 -4.98 -1.63 9.04
C VAL A 53 -4.08 -2.14 10.17
N LYS A 54 -4.43 -1.87 11.43
CA LYS A 54 -3.67 -2.31 12.62
C LYS A 54 -3.53 -3.83 12.78
N TYR A 55 -4.33 -4.64 12.06
CA TYR A 55 -4.28 -6.10 12.10
C TYR A 55 -3.76 -6.70 10.79
N PHE A 56 -3.43 -5.86 9.80
CA PHE A 56 -3.09 -6.33 8.46
C PHE A 56 -1.78 -7.13 8.44
N GLU A 57 -0.76 -6.73 9.20
CA GLU A 57 0.49 -7.51 9.32
C GLU A 57 0.21 -8.95 9.77
N GLY A 58 -0.58 -9.12 10.84
CA GLY A 58 -0.97 -10.45 11.33
C GLY A 58 -1.80 -11.23 10.32
N PHE A 59 -2.68 -10.54 9.59
CA PHE A 59 -3.46 -11.13 8.50
C PHE A 59 -2.55 -11.66 7.37
N LEU A 60 -1.52 -10.91 6.96
CA LEU A 60 -0.56 -11.34 5.95
C LEU A 60 0.19 -12.62 6.39
N GLN A 61 0.58 -12.71 7.66
CA GLN A 61 1.27 -13.90 8.17
C GLN A 61 0.38 -15.15 8.12
N GLN A 62 -0.92 -15.01 8.36
CA GLN A 62 -1.88 -16.13 8.30
C GLN A 62 -2.18 -16.58 6.87
N HIS A 63 -2.14 -15.64 5.91
CA HIS A 63 -2.55 -15.87 4.53
C HIS A 63 -1.40 -15.77 3.51
N LYS A 64 -0.16 -15.94 3.97
CA LYS A 64 1.07 -15.71 3.18
C LYS A 64 1.13 -16.47 1.84
N GLN A 65 0.45 -17.59 1.69
CA GLN A 65 0.48 -18.37 0.43
C GLN A 65 -0.64 -18.00 -0.56
N ILE A 66 -1.58 -17.15 -0.14
CA ILE A 66 -2.75 -16.81 -0.93
C ILE A 66 -2.47 -15.52 -1.71
N TYR A 67 -2.96 -15.46 -2.94
CA TYR A 67 -2.96 -14.23 -3.72
C TYR A 67 -4.06 -13.31 -3.18
N LEU A 68 -3.68 -12.10 -2.81
CA LEU A 68 -4.57 -11.06 -2.28
C LEU A 68 -4.65 -9.87 -3.23
N VAL A 69 -5.87 -9.36 -3.42
CA VAL A 69 -6.14 -8.03 -3.99
C VAL A 69 -6.69 -7.15 -2.88
N THR A 70 -5.99 -6.06 -2.56
CA THR A 70 -6.39 -5.15 -1.48
C THR A 70 -6.90 -3.84 -2.05
N THR A 71 -8.05 -3.39 -1.56
CA THR A 71 -8.72 -2.17 -2.03
C THR A 71 -9.08 -1.24 -0.86
N ALA A 72 -9.23 0.05 -1.16
CA ALA A 72 -9.81 1.03 -0.26
C ALA A 72 -11.36 0.94 -0.27
N ALA A 73 -12.01 1.67 0.64
CA ALA A 73 -13.47 1.70 0.75
C ALA A 73 -14.22 2.16 -0.52
N ASP A 74 -13.55 2.90 -1.39
CA ASP A 74 -14.10 3.33 -2.68
C ASP A 74 -13.84 2.32 -3.82
N ASN A 75 -13.45 1.09 -3.48
CA ASN A 75 -13.04 0.01 -4.39
C ASN A 75 -11.79 0.34 -5.23
N THR A 76 -11.04 1.39 -4.90
CA THR A 76 -9.75 1.62 -5.55
C THR A 76 -8.77 0.52 -5.15
N THR A 77 -8.26 -0.24 -6.12
CA THR A 77 -7.16 -1.18 -5.89
C THR A 77 -5.93 -0.45 -5.40
N LEU A 78 -5.42 -0.87 -4.25
CA LEU A 78 -4.21 -0.34 -3.63
C LEU A 78 -3.01 -1.17 -4.03
N PHE A 79 -3.09 -2.49 -3.88
CA PHE A 79 -2.03 -3.41 -4.28
C PHE A 79 -2.53 -4.84 -4.45
N GLU A 80 -1.71 -5.63 -5.12
CA GLU A 80 -1.89 -7.07 -5.34
C GLU A 80 -0.61 -7.79 -4.90
N LEU A 81 -0.75 -8.81 -4.05
CA LEU A 81 0.40 -9.52 -3.48
C LEU A 81 0.14 -11.02 -3.30
N ARG A 82 1.21 -11.82 -3.30
CA ARG A 82 1.19 -13.21 -2.85
C ARG A 82 2.48 -13.49 -2.09
N GLY A 83 2.35 -13.78 -0.81
CA GLY A 83 3.49 -13.88 0.09
C GLY A 83 4.22 -12.55 0.21
N GLU A 84 5.48 -12.54 -0.16
CA GLU A 84 6.31 -11.32 -0.19
C GLU A 84 6.39 -10.72 -1.61
N GLU A 85 5.81 -11.39 -2.62
CA GLU A 85 5.83 -10.88 -3.98
C GLU A 85 4.69 -9.87 -4.20
N ILE A 86 5.08 -8.66 -4.58
CA ILE A 86 4.17 -7.58 -4.97
C ILE A 86 4.00 -7.61 -6.49
N PHE A 87 2.77 -7.82 -6.97
CA PHE A 87 2.45 -7.89 -8.40
C PHE A 87 2.03 -6.53 -8.95
N LYS A 88 1.36 -5.74 -8.13
CA LYS A 88 0.80 -4.45 -8.55
C LYS A 88 0.69 -3.51 -7.38
N VAL A 89 0.92 -2.23 -7.65
CA VAL A 89 0.66 -1.13 -6.73
C VAL A 89 -0.09 -0.04 -7.48
N SER A 90 -1.03 0.61 -6.81
CA SER A 90 -1.77 1.75 -7.34
C SER A 90 -0.80 2.90 -7.64
N PRO A 91 -0.69 3.38 -8.90
CA PRO A 91 0.24 4.46 -9.22
C PRO A 91 -0.04 5.75 -8.43
N LYS A 92 -1.30 5.98 -8.08
CA LYS A 92 -1.75 7.15 -7.31
C LYS A 92 -1.27 7.14 -5.86
N TYR A 93 -1.11 5.95 -5.27
CA TYR A 93 -0.79 5.77 -3.85
C TYR A 93 0.51 4.98 -3.67
N ARG A 94 1.39 5.03 -4.67
CA ARG A 94 2.55 4.13 -4.73
C ARG A 94 3.50 4.32 -3.56
N GLY A 95 3.73 5.57 -3.14
CA GLY A 95 4.59 5.89 -2.01
C GLY A 95 4.01 5.32 -0.72
N GLU A 96 2.74 5.61 -0.47
CA GLU A 96 2.02 5.23 0.75
C GLU A 96 1.87 3.71 0.86
N VAL A 97 1.59 3.02 -0.25
CA VAL A 97 1.51 1.57 -0.29
C VAL A 97 2.86 0.94 0.03
N TYR A 98 3.95 1.44 -0.54
CA TYR A 98 5.28 0.89 -0.26
C TYR A 98 5.70 1.12 1.19
N GLU A 99 5.47 2.32 1.72
CA GLU A 99 5.71 2.62 3.14
C GLU A 99 4.92 1.66 4.04
N PHE A 100 3.63 1.45 3.75
CA PHE A 100 2.78 0.54 4.52
C PHE A 100 3.23 -0.93 4.46
N LEU A 101 3.60 -1.41 3.27
CA LEU A 101 4.07 -2.80 3.09
C LEU A 101 5.42 -3.02 3.79
N GLU A 102 6.31 -2.02 3.77
CA GLU A 102 7.57 -2.05 4.52
C GLU A 102 7.33 -2.11 6.04
N GLU A 103 6.38 -1.33 6.56
CA GLU A 103 5.95 -1.41 7.97
C GLU A 103 5.41 -2.81 8.33
N CYS A 104 4.76 -3.48 7.37
CA CYS A 104 4.30 -4.87 7.53
C CYS A 104 5.41 -5.93 7.31
N GLY A 105 6.66 -5.50 7.13
CA GLY A 105 7.81 -6.40 6.97
C GLY A 105 7.97 -7.01 5.56
N ILE A 106 7.33 -6.44 4.54
CA ILE A 106 7.47 -6.87 3.14
C ILE A 106 8.60 -6.08 2.47
N ASP A 107 9.54 -6.78 1.82
CA ASP A 107 10.59 -6.15 1.02
C ASP A 107 10.03 -5.62 -0.31
N THR A 108 10.09 -4.31 -0.51
CA THR A 108 9.58 -3.62 -1.70
C THR A 108 10.66 -3.35 -2.75
N ALA A 109 11.94 -3.60 -2.46
CA ALA A 109 13.06 -3.21 -3.33
C ALA A 109 12.95 -3.84 -4.72
N SER A 110 12.61 -5.13 -4.77
CA SER A 110 12.38 -5.86 -6.03
C SER A 110 11.24 -5.25 -6.84
N ALA A 111 10.11 -4.96 -6.21
CA ALA A 111 8.95 -4.33 -6.87
C ALA A 111 9.28 -2.96 -7.45
N LYS A 112 9.96 -2.11 -6.66
CA LYS A 112 10.44 -0.79 -7.09
C LYS A 112 11.36 -0.89 -8.31
N SER A 113 12.30 -1.85 -8.32
CA SER A 113 13.22 -2.04 -9.45
C SER A 113 12.53 -2.51 -10.74
N ARG A 114 11.42 -3.25 -10.62
CA ARG A 114 10.59 -3.69 -11.76
C ARG A 114 9.62 -2.61 -12.26
N GLY A 115 9.56 -1.45 -11.59
CA GLY A 115 8.64 -0.37 -11.93
C GLY A 115 7.18 -0.65 -11.57
N VAL A 116 6.96 -1.56 -10.61
CA VAL A 116 5.64 -1.79 -10.00
C VAL A 116 5.20 -0.53 -9.24
#